data_AF-A0A9E3IXN2-F1
#
_entry.id   AF-A0A9E3IXN2-F1
#
_cell.length_a   1.000
_cell.length_b   1.000
_cell.length_c   1.000
_cell.angle_alpha   90.00
_cell.angle_beta   90.00
_cell.angle_gamma   90.00
#
_symmetry.space_group_name_H-M   'P 1'
#
loop_
_entity.id
_entity.type
_entity.pdbx_description
1 polymer ?
#
loop_
_entity_poly.entity_id
_entity_poly.type
_entity_poly.pdbx_seq_one_letter_code
_entity_poly.pdbx_strand_id
1 'polypeptide(L)'
;SPGGCDEAIRIFLARGLSEAEGERFEVEHEEIDLEYARVPVPELVRGALAGELHNACLVVGVLSLVAARASGGVDGLRAADAEWPARPFEA
;
A
#
# COMPACT_ATOMS: atom_id res chain seq x y z
N SER A 1 -6.05 -11.13 -10.90
CA SER A 1 -5.06 -11.00 -11.99
C SER A 1 -5.79 -10.92 -13.33
N PRO A 2 -5.28 -10.18 -14.33
CA PRO A 2 -6.06 -9.85 -15.53
C PRO A 2 -6.59 -11.05 -16.34
N GLY A 3 -5.98 -12.23 -16.17
CA GLY A 3 -6.41 -13.46 -16.84
C GLY A 3 -7.65 -14.14 -16.24
N GLY A 4 -8.15 -13.73 -15.08
CA GLY A 4 -9.29 -14.39 -14.44
C GLY A 4 -10.01 -13.62 -13.34
N CYS A 5 -9.61 -12.38 -13.08
CA CYS A 5 -10.25 -11.51 -12.09
C CYS A 5 -10.03 -10.04 -12.47
N ASP A 6 -11.10 -9.25 -12.37
CA ASP A 6 -11.17 -7.81 -12.66
C ASP A 6 -10.79 -6.93 -11.44
N GLU A 7 -10.31 -7.55 -10.37
CA GLU A 7 -9.80 -6.85 -9.19
C GLU A 7 -8.78 -5.77 -9.57
N ALA A 8 -9.02 -4.56 -9.07
CA ALA A 8 -8.11 -3.44 -9.20
C ALA A 8 -7.81 -2.85 -7.83
N ILE A 9 -6.53 -2.53 -7.61
CA ILE A 9 -6.03 -2.03 -6.33
C ILE A 9 -5.36 -0.68 -6.57
N ARG A 10 -5.72 0.32 -5.77
CA ARG A 10 -5.09 1.64 -5.74
C ARG A 10 -4.31 1.78 -4.44
N ILE A 11 -3.01 2.04 -4.55
CA ILE A 11 -2.11 2.22 -3.41
C ILE A 11 -1.89 3.72 -3.20
N PHE A 12 -2.11 4.20 -1.99
CA PHE A 12 -1.92 5.60 -1.59
C PHE A 12 -0.66 5.78 -0.74
N LEU A 13 -0.08 6.98 -0.77
CA LEU A 13 0.98 7.39 0.16
C LEU A 13 0.39 8.30 1.24
N ALA A 14 0.07 7.74 2.40
CA ALA A 14 -0.35 8.50 3.56
C ALA A 14 0.86 9.13 4.27
N ARG A 15 0.75 10.40 4.66
CA ARG A 15 1.80 11.20 5.33
C ARG A 15 1.19 12.00 6.47
N GLY A 16 2.01 12.42 7.42
CA GLY A 16 1.53 13.16 8.60
C GLY A 16 0.68 12.28 9.51
N LEU A 17 1.08 11.02 9.69
CA LEU A 17 0.33 10.05 10.50
C LEU A 17 0.39 10.44 11.98
N SER A 18 -0.74 10.32 12.66
CA SER A 18 -0.88 10.43 14.11
C SER A 18 -1.62 9.19 14.63
N GLU A 19 -1.60 9.00 15.95
CA GLU A 19 -2.51 8.04 16.59
C GLU A 19 -3.96 8.45 16.31
N ALA A 20 -4.83 7.47 16.08
CA ALA A 20 -6.25 7.71 15.93
C ALA A 20 -6.88 8.03 17.29
N GLU A 21 -7.72 9.05 17.34
CA GLU A 21 -8.51 9.43 18.51
C GLU A 21 -9.92 8.81 18.40
N GLY A 22 -10.53 8.45 19.54
CA GLY A 22 -11.88 7.87 19.61
C GLY A 22 -11.91 6.34 19.78
N GLU A 23 -13.09 5.77 19.56
CA GLU A 23 -13.31 4.32 19.68
C GLU A 23 -12.60 3.58 18.55
N ARG A 24 -11.77 2.59 18.91
CA ARG A 24 -11.09 1.74 17.94
C ARG A 24 -12.05 0.66 17.47
N PHE A 25 -11.95 0.30 16.19
CA PHE A 25 -12.65 -0.87 15.67
C PHE A 25 -12.22 -2.12 16.45
N GLU A 26 -13.19 -2.86 16.99
CA GLU A 26 -12.92 -4.17 17.58
C GLU A 26 -12.61 -5.16 16.46
N VAL A 27 -11.40 -5.71 16.49
CA VAL A 27 -10.91 -6.64 15.46
C VAL A 27 -11.68 -7.96 15.58
N GLU A 28 -12.27 -8.43 14.48
CA GLU A 28 -13.03 -9.69 14.43
C GLU A 28 -12.49 -10.63 13.35
N HIS A 29 -12.74 -11.93 13.52
CA HIS A 29 -12.50 -12.99 12.53
C HIS A 29 -11.04 -13.08 12.01
N GLU A 30 -10.85 -13.05 10.69
CA GLU A 30 -9.55 -13.26 10.01
C GLU A 30 -8.48 -12.28 10.49
N GLU A 31 -8.90 -11.13 11.02
CA GLU A 31 -8.01 -10.06 11.44
C GLU A 31 -7.39 -10.28 12.84
N ILE A 32 -7.86 -11.25 13.62
CA ILE A 32 -7.37 -11.51 15.00
C ILE A 32 -5.87 -11.85 15.02
N ASP A 33 -5.38 -12.53 13.99
CA ASP A 33 -3.99 -12.96 13.89
C ASP A 33 -3.09 -11.93 13.18
N LEU A 34 -3.62 -10.77 12.79
CA LEU A 34 -2.83 -9.74 12.11
C LEU A 34 -1.93 -8.99 13.10
N GLU A 35 -0.62 -9.16 12.91
CA GLU A 35 0.37 -8.38 13.63
C GLU A 35 0.66 -7.04 12.95
N TYR A 36 0.82 -6.00 13.76
CA TYR A 36 1.25 -4.68 13.30
C TYR A 36 2.73 -4.45 13.55
N ALA A 37 3.46 -4.04 12.50
CA ALA A 37 4.87 -3.69 12.59
C ALA A 37 5.19 -2.40 11.81
N ARG A 38 6.07 -1.57 12.39
CA ARG A 38 6.74 -0.48 11.65
C ARG A 38 8.10 -0.99 11.18
N VAL A 39 8.24 -1.17 9.87
CA VAL A 39 9.46 -1.72 9.26
C VAL A 39 10.16 -0.64 8.41
N PRO A 40 11.49 -0.46 8.52
CA PRO A 40 12.23 0.44 7.65
C PRO A 40 12.08 0.06 6.17
N VAL A 41 11.87 1.06 5.30
CA VAL A 41 11.73 0.85 3.84
C VAL A 41 12.88 0.02 3.23
N PRO A 42 14.16 0.22 3.60
CA PRO A 42 15.24 -0.60 3.05
C PRO A 42 15.13 -2.09 3.39
N GLU A 43 14.54 -2.47 4.53
CA GLU A 43 14.30 -3.86 4.90
C GLU A 43 13.20 -4.47 4.04
N LEU A 44 12.11 -3.75 3.83
CA LEU A 44 11.03 -4.19 2.95
C LEU A 44 11.51 -4.41 1.51
N VAL A 45 12.37 -3.53 1.00
CA VAL A 45 12.99 -3.72 -0.33
C VAL A 45 13.83 -4.99 -0.37
N ARG A 46 14.67 -5.23 0.66
CA ARG A 46 15.48 -6.46 0.73
C ARG A 46 14.62 -7.70 0.76
N GLY A 47 13.59 -7.74 1.63
CA GLY A 47 12.69 -8.89 1.74
C GLY A 47 11.91 -9.15 0.45
N ALA A 48 11.46 -8.10 -0.25
CA ALA A 48 10.81 -8.24 -1.54
C ALA A 48 11.75 -8.82 -2.61
N LEU A 49 12.99 -8.31 -2.71
CA LEU A 49 13.97 -8.78 -3.70
C LEU A 49 14.55 -10.17 -3.37
N ALA A 50 14.59 -10.53 -2.08
CA ALA A 50 14.98 -11.86 -1.62
C ALA A 50 13.88 -12.92 -1.79
N GLY A 51 12.65 -12.51 -2.14
CA GLY A 51 11.50 -13.43 -2.20
C GLY A 51 11.03 -13.87 -0.82
N GLU A 52 11.25 -13.07 0.22
CA GLU A 52 10.71 -13.31 1.56
C GLU A 52 9.31 -12.66 1.70
N LEU A 53 9.06 -11.58 0.96
CA LEU A 53 7.78 -10.89 0.90
C LEU A 53 7.09 -11.14 -0.45
N HIS A 54 5.88 -11.70 -0.38
CA HIS A 54 5.15 -12.20 -1.56
C HIS A 54 3.87 -11.43 -1.89
N ASN A 55 3.37 -10.60 -0.96
CA ASN A 55 2.16 -9.83 -1.19
C ASN A 55 2.40 -8.78 -2.28
N ALA A 56 1.70 -8.90 -3.41
CA ALA A 56 1.90 -8.05 -4.57
C ALA A 56 1.66 -6.56 -4.27
N CYS A 57 0.66 -6.23 -3.44
CA CYS A 57 0.36 -4.85 -3.06
C CYS A 57 1.48 -4.23 -2.24
N LEU A 58 2.00 -4.97 -1.26
CA LEU A 58 3.13 -4.53 -0.45
C LEU A 58 4.36 -4.28 -1.32
N VAL A 59 4.72 -5.25 -2.17
CA VAL A 59 5.90 -5.17 -3.05
C VAL A 59 5.77 -3.98 -4.00
N VAL A 60 4.64 -3.85 -4.70
CA VAL A 60 4.41 -2.74 -5.63
C VAL A 60 4.42 -1.39 -4.90
N GLY A 61 3.79 -1.29 -3.72
CA GLY A 61 3.74 -0.05 -2.94
C GLY A 61 5.13 0.41 -2.48
N VAL A 62 5.94 -0.51 -1.94
CA VAL A 62 7.30 -0.22 -1.48
C VAL A 62 8.20 0.22 -2.64
N LEU A 63 8.19 -0.53 -3.75
CA LEU A 63 9.01 -0.19 -4.92
C LEU A 63 8.56 1.12 -5.58
N SER A 64 7.26 1.39 -5.61
CA SER A 64 6.72 2.67 -6.10
C SER A 64 7.18 3.86 -5.26
N LEU A 65 7.20 3.73 -3.93
CA LEU A 65 7.72 4.77 -3.03
C LEU A 65 9.21 5.02 -3.26
N VAL A 66 10.00 3.96 -3.43
CA VAL A 66 11.44 4.08 -3.72
C VAL A 66 11.67 4.78 -5.06
N ALA A 67 10.94 4.38 -6.10
CA ALA A 67 11.03 4.99 -7.43
C ALA A 67 10.63 6.48 -7.40
N ALA A 68 9.55 6.83 -6.70
CA ALA A 68 9.11 8.21 -6.56
C ALA A 68 10.17 9.09 -5.86
N ARG A 69 10.78 8.58 -4.77
CA ARG A 69 11.88 9.26 -4.08
C ARG A 69 13.09 9.49 -4.98
N ALA A 70 13.41 8.54 -5.85
CA ALA A 70 14.53 8.64 -6.80
C ALA A 70 14.25 9.57 -7.99
N SER A 71 12.99 9.76 -8.39
CA SER A 71 12.60 10.42 -9.64
C SER A 71 12.19 11.90 -9.51
N GLY A 72 12.43 12.52 -8.35
CA GLY A 72 12.04 13.92 -8.10
C GLY A 72 11.28 14.15 -6.80
N GLY A 73 11.06 13.10 -6.00
CA GLY A 73 10.41 13.18 -4.70
C GLY A 73 8.93 12.82 -4.74
N VAL A 74 8.38 12.59 -3.55
CA VAL A 74 7.00 12.09 -3.39
C VAL A 74 5.92 13.14 -3.70
N ASP A 75 6.30 14.41 -3.82
CA ASP A 75 5.37 15.49 -4.15
C ASP A 75 4.99 15.50 -5.64
N GLY A 76 5.72 14.75 -6.48
CA GLY A 76 5.35 14.51 -7.88
C GLY A 76 4.31 13.40 -8.08
N LEU A 77 3.83 12.77 -7.00
CA LEU A 77 2.77 11.78 -7.09
C LEU A 77 1.43 12.42 -7.48
N ARG A 78 0.58 11.64 -8.16
CA ARG A 78 -0.77 12.06 -8.53
C ARG A 78 -1.60 12.37 -7.28
N ALA A 79 -2.54 13.30 -7.41
CA ALA A 79 -3.51 13.61 -6.36
C ALA A 79 -4.36 12.37 -6.00
N ALA A 80 -4.84 12.30 -4.76
CA ALA A 80 -5.58 11.15 -4.25
C ALA A 80 -6.94 10.94 -4.96
N ASP A 81 -7.52 12.03 -5.44
CA ASP A 81 -8.78 12.11 -6.18
C ASP A 81 -8.60 12.00 -7.70
N ALA A 82 -7.38 11.80 -8.19
CA ALA A 82 -7.13 11.60 -9.62
C ALA A 82 -7.95 10.42 -10.15
N GLU A 83 -8.45 10.54 -11.38
CA GLU A 83 -9.31 9.53 -12.02
C GLU A 83 -8.74 8.10 -11.88
N TRP A 84 -9.62 7.12 -11.64
CA TRP A 84 -9.28 5.70 -11.57
C TRP A 84 -9.91 4.90 -12.71
N PRO A 85 -9.31 4.89 -13.92
CA PRO A 85 -9.90 4.19 -15.06
C PRO A 85 -10.07 2.68 -14.85
N ALA A 86 -9.23 2.08 -14.00
CA ALA A 86 -9.29 0.65 -13.68
C ALA A 86 -10.27 0.29 -12.55
N ARG A 87 -11.01 1.24 -11.98
CA ARG A 87 -11.96 0.95 -10.90
C ARG A 87 -13.12 0.10 -11.47
N PRO A 88 -13.39 -1.10 -10.93
CA PRO A 88 -14.37 -2.02 -11.51
C PRO A 88 -15.84 -1.66 -11.21
N PHE A 89 -16.10 -0.61 -10.43
CA PHE A 89 -17.44 -0.13 -10.05
C PHE A 89 -17.46 1.38 -9.83
N GLU A 90 -18.64 2.00 -9.96
CA GLU A 90 -18.84 3.44 -9.77
C GLU A 90 -18.57 3.89 -8.32
N ALA A 91 -18.36 5.20 -8.16
CA ALA A 91 -17.80 5.79 -6.95
C ALA A 91 -18.76 5.91 -5.78
#